data_AF-A0A1W6KFG3-F1
#
_entry.id   AF-A0A1W6KFG3-F1
#
_cell.length_a   1.000
_cell.length_b   1.000
_cell.length_c   1.000
_cell.angle_alpha   90.00
_cell.angle_beta   90.00
_cell.angle_gamma   90.00
#
_symmetry.space_group_name_H-M   'P 1'
#
loop_
_entity.id
_entity.type
_entity.pdbx_description
1 polymer ?
#
loop_
_entity_poly.entity_id
_entity_poly.type
_entity_poly.pdbx_seq_one_letter_code
_entity_poly.pdbx_strand_id
1 'polypeptide(L)' 'MSNAENPTTIEETYLAGEPNLCPCCHSDEVEGDEVVIQGKKAIQEMGCNNCEAEWEDVYTLSAVRSQDFNPDDPATKQ' A
#
# COMPACT_ATOMS: atom_id res chain seq x y z
N MET A 1 6.13 26.26 21.43
CA MET A 1 5.39 25.02 21.72
C MET A 1 4.92 24.50 20.38
N SER A 2 5.44 23.37 19.92
CA SER A 2 5.10 22.77 18.62
C SER A 2 3.65 22.29 18.66
N ASN A 3 2.77 22.92 17.88
CA ASN A 3 1.45 22.38 17.59
C ASN A 3 1.66 21.20 16.64
N ALA A 4 1.78 20.00 17.19
CA ALA A 4 1.64 18.79 16.39
C ALA A 4 0.14 18.64 16.11
N GLU A 5 -0.26 18.88 14.86
CA GLU A 5 -1.61 18.63 14.38
C GLU A 5 -1.87 17.12 14.49
N ASN A 6 -2.87 16.72 15.28
CA ASN A 6 -3.27 15.31 15.35
C ASN A 6 -3.79 14.88 13.97
N PRO A 7 -3.41 13.69 13.46
CA PRO A 7 -3.93 13.20 12.19
C PRO A 7 -5.45 13.07 12.28
N THR A 8 -6.15 13.54 11.25
CA THR A 8 -7.62 13.63 11.22
C THR A 8 -8.27 12.51 10.42
N THR A 9 -7.49 11.69 9.73
CA THR A 9 -7.96 10.59 8.90
C THR A 9 -7.18 9.30 9.14
N ILE A 10 -7.80 8.17 8.79
CA ILE A 10 -7.18 6.83 8.80
C ILE A 10 -5.95 6.82 7.89
N GLU A 11 -6.05 7.42 6.69
CA GLU A 11 -4.95 7.50 5.72
C GLU A 11 -3.72 8.20 6.30
N GLU A 12 -3.90 9.39 6.90
CA GLU A 12 -2.81 10.14 7.53
C GLU A 12 -2.16 9.36 8.68
N THR A 13 -2.98 8.68 9.48
CA THR A 13 -2.50 7.89 10.63
C THR A 13 -1.72 6.66 10.16
N TYR A 14 -2.24 5.93 9.18
CA TYR A 14 -1.65 4.69 8.68
C TYR A 14 -0.35 4.94 7.92
N LEU A 15 -0.31 5.96 7.06
CA LEU A 15 0.87 6.30 6.27
C LEU A 15 1.99 6.96 7.09
N ALA A 16 1.65 7.66 8.19
CA ALA A 16 2.65 8.26 9.09
C ALA A 16 3.17 7.28 10.15
N GLY A 17 2.45 6.19 10.40
CA GLY A 17 2.77 5.17 11.39
C GLY A 17 3.58 4.00 10.83
N GLU A 18 3.47 2.85 11.51
CA GLU A 18 3.96 1.58 11.00
C GLU A 18 2.84 0.94 10.15
N PRO A 19 3.01 0.76 8.83
CA PRO A 19 1.94 0.34 7.91
C PRO A 19 1.51 -1.13 8.08
N ASN A 20 1.85 -1.75 9.21
CA ASN A 20 1.55 -3.12 9.56
C ASN A 20 0.62 -3.19 10.79
N LEU A 21 0.11 -2.05 11.26
CA LEU A 21 -0.74 -1.93 12.45
C LEU A 21 -2.08 -1.32 12.09
N CYS A 22 -3.14 -1.80 12.74
CA CYS A 22 -4.48 -1.27 12.56
C CYS A 22 -4.51 0.25 12.84
N PRO A 23 -4.99 1.08 11.91
CA PRO A 23 -5.01 2.54 12.09
C PRO A 23 -5.98 3.01 13.19
N CYS A 24 -6.92 2.15 13.59
CA CYS A 24 -7.92 2.45 14.61
C CYS A 24 -7.47 2.07 16.02
N CYS A 25 -6.89 0.87 16.20
CA CYS A 25 -6.55 0.33 17.52
C CYS A 25 -5.07 0.03 17.74
N HIS A 26 -4.22 0.22 16.72
CA HIS A 26 -2.76 -0.05 16.75
C HIS A 26 -2.37 -1.51 17.04
N SER A 27 -3.32 -2.44 16.93
CA SER A 27 -3.04 -3.88 16.97
C SER A 27 -2.35 -4.34 15.69
N ASP A 28 -1.50 -5.35 15.80
CA ASP A 28 -0.83 -6.07 14.71
C ASP A 28 -1.66 -7.25 14.16
N GLU A 29 -2.84 -7.51 14.72
CA GLU A 29 -3.80 -8.51 14.25
C GLU A 29 -4.53 -8.02 12.99
N VAL A 30 -3.76 -7.69 11.95
CA VAL A 30 -4.25 -7.21 10.65
C VAL A 30 -4.16 -8.33 9.61
N GLU A 31 -5.19 -8.43 8.78
CA GLU A 31 -5.27 -9.39 7.68
C GLU A 31 -5.65 -8.67 6.39
N GLY A 32 -5.14 -9.16 5.27
CA GLY A 32 -5.48 -8.65 3.94
C GLY A 32 -5.93 -9.78 3.02
N ASP A 33 -6.92 -9.50 2.19
CA ASP A 33 -7.44 -10.45 1.20
C ASP A 33 -6.61 -10.39 -0.11
N GLU A 34 -7.19 -10.86 -1.22
CA GLU A 34 -6.61 -10.84 -2.56
C GLU A 34 -6.21 -9.42 -3.01
N VAL A 35 -5.02 -9.32 -3.60
CA VAL A 35 -4.55 -8.09 -4.23
C VAL A 35 -5.06 -8.03 -5.67
N VAL A 36 -5.94 -7.08 -5.96
CA VAL A 36 -6.51 -6.87 -7.30
C VAL A 36 -5.68 -5.83 -8.05
N ILE A 37 -4.98 -6.27 -9.11
CA ILE A 37 -4.15 -5.39 -9.95
C ILE A 37 -4.96 -4.84 -11.13
N GLN A 38 -4.98 -3.52 -11.27
CA GLN A 38 -5.64 -2.79 -12.35
C GLN A 38 -4.68 -1.79 -13.00
N GLY A 39 -3.92 -2.27 -13.99
CA GLY A 39 -2.97 -1.43 -14.74
C GLY A 39 -1.83 -0.92 -13.86
N LYS A 40 -1.87 0.36 -13.48
CA LYS A 40 -0.84 1.00 -12.64
C LYS A 40 -1.20 1.04 -11.15
N LYS A 41 -2.36 0.52 -10.76
CA LYS A 41 -2.80 0.48 -9.36
C LYS A 41 -3.01 -0.97 -8.93
N ALA A 42 -2.87 -1.22 -7.64
CA ALA A 42 -3.40 -2.42 -7.03
C ALA A 42 -4.13 -2.02 -5.74
N ILE A 43 -5.24 -2.68 -5.47
CA ILE A 43 -6.05 -2.47 -4.26
C ILE A 43 -6.08 -3.78 -3.49
N GLN A 44 -5.98 -3.69 -2.17
CA GLN A 44 -6.15 -4.81 -1.27
C GLN A 44 -7.12 -4.42 -0.16
N GLU A 45 -8.16 -5.22 0.04
CA GLU A 45 -9.05 -5.08 1.20
C GLU A 45 -8.32 -5.58 2.46
N MET A 46 -8.34 -4.76 3.50
CA MET A 46 -7.64 -4.98 4.76
C MET A 46 -8.63 -4.94 5.93
N GLY A 47 -8.37 -5.75 6.95
CA GLY A 47 -9.19 -5.83 8.16
C GLY A 47 -8.34 -6.03 9.42
N CYS A 48 -8.91 -5.71 10.57
CA CYS A 48 -8.31 -5.95 11.88
C CYS A 48 -9.17 -6.93 12.69
N ASN A 49 -8.59 -8.08 13.06
CA ASN A 49 -9.26 -9.11 13.84
C ASN A 49 -9.47 -8.74 15.31
N ASN A 50 -8.83 -7.66 15.79
CA ASN A 50 -8.99 -7.17 17.16
C ASN A 50 -10.11 -6.14 17.33
N CYS A 51 -10.30 -5.23 16.36
CA CYS A 51 -11.31 -4.15 16.47
C CYS A 51 -12.31 -4.08 15.32
N GLU A 52 -12.26 -5.03 14.38
CA GLU A 52 -13.19 -5.15 13.24
C GLU A 52 -13.19 -3.94 12.30
N ALA A 53 -12.12 -3.14 12.33
CA ALA A 53 -11.95 -2.04 11.39
C ALA A 53 -11.53 -2.58 10.02
N GLU A 54 -12.11 -2.03 8.96
CA GLU A 54 -11.83 -2.37 7.57
C GLU A 54 -11.31 -1.13 6.81
N TRP A 55 -10.35 -1.33 5.92
CA TRP A 55 -9.81 -0.28 5.03
C TRP A 55 -9.27 -0.88 3.74
N GLU A 56 -8.85 -0.03 2.80
CA GLU A 56 -8.21 -0.45 1.54
C GLU A 56 -6.76 0.03 1.50
N ASP A 57 -5.82 -0.88 1.30
CA ASP A 57 -4.45 -0.52 0.92
C ASP A 57 -4.40 -0.24 -0.59
N VAL A 58 -3.89 0.93 -0.96
CA VAL A 58 -3.79 1.37 -2.35
C VAL A 58 -2.34 1.48 -2.77
N TYR A 59 -1.93 0.58 -3.66
CA TYR A 59 -0.58 0.53 -4.22
C TYR A 59 -0.53 1.19 -5.60
N THR A 60 0.63 1.78 -5.93
CA THR A 60 0.91 2.34 -7.26
C THR A 60 2.15 1.69 -7.85
N LEU A 61 2.07 1.23 -9.10
CA LEU A 61 3.21 0.77 -9.89
C LEU A 61 4.15 1.96 -10.15
N SER A 62 5.26 1.99 -9.42
CA SER A 62 6.22 3.10 -9.44
C SER A 62 7.38 2.89 -10.42
N ALA A 63 7.72 1.64 -10.73
CA ALA A 63 8.82 1.31 -11.64
C ALA A 63 8.65 -0.08 -12.27
N VAL A 64 9.29 -0.28 -13.41
CA VAL A 64 9.51 -1.59 -14.04
C VAL A 64 11.01 -1.78 -14.19
N ARG A 65 11.52 -2.95 -13.82
CA ARG A 65 12.93 -3.33 -14.03
C ARG A 65 12.95 -4.64 -14.79
N SER A 66 13.53 -4.61 -15.98
CA SER A 66 13.84 -5.78 -16.78
C SER A 66 15.26 -6.25 -16.44
N GLN A 67 15.44 -7.56 -16.24
CA GLN A 67 16.79 -8.10 -15.97
C GLN A 67 17.62 -8.26 -17.26
N ASP A 68 16.97 -8.39 -18.43
CA ASP A 68 17.63 -8.67 -19.71
C ASP A 68 17.21 -7.74 -20.86
N PHE A 69 16.64 -6.56 -20.58
CA PHE A 69 16.27 -5.63 -21.65
C PHE A 69 17.51 -4.92 -22.17
N ASN A 70 17.99 -5.36 -23.34
CA ASN A 70 18.93 -4.62 -24.14
C ASN A 70 18.15 -3.82 -25.21
N PRO A 71 18.04 -2.48 -25.08
CA PRO A 71 17.35 -1.66 -26.08
C PRO A 71 18.06 -1.65 -27.45
N ASP A 72 19.33 -2.07 -27.50
CA ASP A 72 20.13 -2.18 -28.72
C ASP A 72 20.15 -3.60 -29.32
N ASP A 73 19.47 -4.57 -28.69
CA ASP A 73 19.28 -5.88 -29.31
C ASP A 73 18.35 -5.74 -30.53
N PRO A 74 18.78 -6.14 -31.74
CA PRO A 74 17.97 -6.06 -32.95
C PRO A 74 16.66 -6.87 -32.87
N ALA A 75 16.51 -7.80 -31.93
CA ALA A 75 15.27 -8.52 -31.66
C ALA A 75 14.21 -7.67 -30.93
N THR A 76 14.59 -6.57 -30.28
CA THR A 76 13.69 -5.71 -29.49
C THR A 76 13.00 -4.63 -30.34
N LYS A 77 13.38 -4.48 -31.62
CA LYS A 77 12.75 -3.57 -32.59
C LYS A 77 11.79 -4.35 -33.49
N GLN A 78 10.57 -4.60 -33.00
CA GLN A 78 9.49 -5.17 -33.81
C GLN A 78 8.38 -4.16 -34.03
#